data_AF-A0A419VVE5-F1
#
_entry.id   AF-A0A419VVE5-F1
#
_cell.length_a   1.000
_cell.length_b   1.000
_cell.length_c   1.000
_cell.angle_alpha   90.00
_cell.angle_beta   90.00
_cell.angle_gamma   90.00
#
_symmetry.space_group_name_H-M   'P 1'
#
loop_
_entity.id
_entity.type
_entity.pdbx_description
1 polymer ?
#
loop_
_entity_poly.entity_id
_entity_poly.type
_entity_poly.pdbx_seq_one_letter_code
_entity_poly.pdbx_strand_id
1 'polypeptide(L)'
;MDLQRAKELFLEMGCSHFHMAREKPELYEQYRNLNITHEDEAIWRQSVFNELFEKILQGDYKDLELWSHHAYLCELALKLNQVDSFQKILDANNYVSSHLPKDKWVLVSERLISKGIYDIKKSLIFFVYRICGIEMAKEYLRHARQFCTYSDGMDYERCLQSQDQCIKIEEILFGLEA
;
A
#
# COMPACT_ATOMS: atom_id res chain seq x y z
N MET A 1 17.51 -13.69 21.99
CA MET A 1 16.44 -13.90 20.98
C MET A 1 16.88 -15.00 20.01
N ASP A 2 15.95 -15.83 19.52
CA ASP A 2 16.21 -16.76 18.41
C ASP A 2 15.60 -16.24 17.09
N LEU A 3 15.85 -16.93 15.97
CA LEU A 3 15.42 -16.47 14.65
C LEU A 3 13.90 -16.41 14.50
N GLN A 4 13.17 -17.36 15.09
CA GLN A 4 11.71 -17.39 15.03
C GLN A 4 11.11 -16.20 15.79
N ARG A 5 11.62 -15.91 17.00
CA ARG A 5 11.18 -14.77 17.78
C ARG A 5 11.56 -13.44 17.13
N ALA A 6 12.69 -13.39 16.43
CA ALA A 6 13.10 -12.23 15.66
C ALA A 6 12.14 -11.94 14.51
N LYS A 7 11.76 -12.98 13.75
CA LYS A 7 10.73 -12.87 12.71
C LYS A 7 9.41 -12.38 13.28
N GLU A 8 8.92 -12.97 14.36
CA GLU A 8 7.68 -12.53 15.01
C GLU A 8 7.73 -11.06 15.42
N LEU A 9 8.81 -10.62 16.07
CA LEU A 9 8.98 -9.23 16.47
C LEU A 9 8.98 -8.29 15.25
N PHE A 10 9.71 -8.65 14.20
CA PHE A 10 9.80 -7.86 12.98
C PHE A 10 8.43 -7.70 12.31
N LEU A 11 7.66 -8.79 12.23
CA LEU A 11 6.32 -8.79 11.66
C LEU A 11 5.31 -8.02 12.55
N GLU A 12 5.36 -8.21 13.87
CA GLU A 12 4.52 -7.50 14.86
C GLU A 12 4.69 -5.98 14.76
N MET A 13 5.90 -5.52 14.45
CA MET A 13 6.23 -4.09 14.30
C MET A 13 5.96 -3.56 12.88
N GLY A 14 5.21 -4.31 12.06
CA GLY A 14 4.84 -3.91 10.69
C GLY A 14 6.02 -3.92 9.72
N CYS A 15 6.99 -4.81 9.94
CA CYS A 15 8.23 -4.90 9.16
C CYS A 15 9.02 -3.57 9.16
N SER A 16 9.19 -2.96 10.33
CA SER A 16 9.82 -1.64 10.51
C SER A 16 10.82 -1.63 11.66
N HIS A 17 12.11 -1.53 11.33
CA HIS A 17 13.15 -1.34 12.36
C HIS A 17 12.93 -0.07 13.19
N PHE A 18 12.36 0.99 12.59
CA PHE A 18 12.05 2.21 13.32
C PHE A 18 11.02 1.96 14.43
N HIS A 19 9.96 1.21 14.14
CA HIS A 19 8.97 0.84 15.16
C HIS A 19 9.59 -0.09 16.20
N MET A 20 10.41 -1.06 15.80
CA MET A 20 11.11 -1.93 16.76
C MET A 20 11.99 -1.13 17.73
N ALA A 21 12.82 -0.22 17.20
CA ALA A 21 13.72 0.60 18.00
C ALA A 21 12.96 1.56 18.93
N ARG A 22 11.83 2.11 18.48
CA ARG A 22 11.00 3.04 19.26
C ARG A 22 10.19 2.32 20.34
N GLU A 23 9.52 1.24 20.00
CA GLU A 23 8.55 0.56 20.88
C GLU A 23 9.21 -0.49 21.78
N LYS A 24 10.24 -1.19 21.30
CA LYS A 24 10.90 -2.31 22.00
C LYS A 24 12.44 -2.25 21.85
N PRO A 25 13.10 -1.18 22.33
CA PRO A 25 14.53 -0.94 22.10
C PRO A 25 15.43 -2.10 22.53
N GLU A 26 15.19 -2.71 23.69
CA GLU A 26 15.99 -3.84 24.17
C GLU A 26 15.88 -5.09 23.28
N LEU A 27 14.69 -5.37 22.76
CA LEU A 27 14.49 -6.47 21.82
C LEU A 27 15.06 -6.15 20.44
N TYR A 28 15.05 -4.89 20.04
CA TYR A 28 15.69 -4.44 18.80
C TYR A 28 17.21 -4.64 18.83
N GLU A 29 17.87 -4.32 19.95
CA GLU A 29 19.31 -4.61 20.11
C GLU A 29 19.60 -6.11 20.02
N GLN A 30 18.77 -6.95 20.64
CA GLN A 30 18.89 -8.41 20.49
C GLN A 30 18.68 -8.87 19.04
N TYR A 31 17.72 -8.29 18.33
CA TYR A 31 17.46 -8.58 16.92
C TYR A 31 18.67 -8.23 16.05
N ARG A 32 19.28 -7.07 16.27
CA ARG A 32 20.46 -6.60 15.54
C ARG A 32 21.65 -7.53 15.66
N ASN A 33 21.78 -8.23 16.79
CA ASN A 33 22.86 -9.20 17.03
C ASN A 33 22.68 -10.55 16.30
N LEU A 34 21.54 -10.80 15.67
CA LEU A 34 21.26 -12.05 14.96
C LEU A 34 21.78 -12.09 13.51
N ASN A 35 22.40 -11.00 13.02
CA ASN A 35 22.93 -10.89 11.65
C ASN A 35 21.90 -11.24 10.56
N ILE A 36 20.63 -10.95 10.82
CA ILE A 36 19.54 -11.16 9.86
C ILE A 36 19.78 -10.23 8.67
N THR A 37 19.78 -10.81 7.47
CA THR A 37 20.05 -10.06 6.24
C THR A 37 18.80 -9.36 5.73
N HIS A 38 18.98 -8.37 4.85
CA HIS A 38 17.84 -7.77 4.15
C HIS A 38 17.06 -8.77 3.30
N GLU A 39 17.71 -9.84 2.83
CA GLU A 39 17.09 -10.90 2.04
C GLU A 39 16.17 -11.78 2.91
N ASP A 40 16.62 -12.15 4.11
CA ASP A 40 15.78 -12.86 5.09
C ASP A 40 14.50 -12.06 5.40
N GLU A 41 14.64 -10.77 5.66
CA GLU A 41 13.49 -9.90 5.90
C GLU A 41 12.60 -9.72 4.67
N ALA A 42 13.17 -9.73 3.46
CA ALA A 42 12.40 -9.67 2.23
C ALA A 42 11.54 -10.92 2.07
N ILE A 43 12.07 -12.11 2.39
CA ILE A 43 11.32 -13.37 2.41
C ILE A 43 10.18 -13.29 3.44
N TRP A 44 10.45 -12.75 4.64
CA TRP A 44 9.41 -12.60 5.67
C TRP A 44 8.32 -11.61 5.25
N ARG A 45 8.69 -10.46 4.68
CA ARG A 45 7.75 -9.48 4.11
C ARG A 45 6.91 -10.11 3.00
N GLN A 46 7.52 -10.87 2.09
CA GLN A 46 6.83 -11.52 0.98
C GLN A 46 5.80 -12.54 1.47
N SER A 47 6.13 -13.30 2.51
CA SER A 47 5.20 -14.26 3.13
C SER A 47 3.95 -13.55 3.65
N VAL A 48 4.12 -12.44 4.39
CA VAL A 48 2.97 -11.67 4.93
C VAL A 48 2.20 -10.99 3.82
N PHE A 49 2.88 -10.46 2.81
CA PHE A 49 2.24 -9.85 1.65
C PHE A 49 1.32 -10.84 0.92
N ASN A 50 1.80 -12.06 0.66
CA ASN A 50 1.01 -13.11 0.01
C ASN A 50 -0.18 -13.54 0.86
N GLU A 51 0.02 -13.76 2.17
CA GLU A 51 -1.08 -14.13 3.08
C GLU A 51 -2.16 -13.03 3.12
N LEU A 52 -1.74 -11.77 3.19
CA LEU A 52 -2.63 -10.62 3.21
C LEU A 52 -3.42 -10.47 1.91
N PHE A 53 -2.76 -10.67 0.77
CA PHE A 53 -3.39 -10.67 -0.54
C PHE A 53 -4.49 -11.75 -0.65
N GLU A 54 -4.19 -12.98 -0.22
CA GLU A 54 -5.16 -14.07 -0.21
C GLU A 54 -6.35 -13.79 0.72
N LYS A 55 -6.09 -13.25 1.92
CA LYS A 55 -7.16 -12.83 2.85
C LYS A 55 -8.11 -11.82 2.21
N ILE A 56 -7.58 -10.87 1.43
CA ILE A 56 -8.39 -9.91 0.67
C ILE A 56 -9.26 -10.65 -0.35
N LEU A 57 -8.68 -11.48 -1.21
CA LEU A 57 -9.48 -12.14 -2.25
C LEU A 57 -10.51 -13.15 -1.69
N GLN A 58 -10.26 -13.72 -0.51
CA GLN A 58 -11.18 -14.64 0.16
C GLN A 58 -12.28 -13.93 0.97
N GLY A 59 -12.16 -12.62 1.17
CA GLY A 59 -13.09 -11.88 2.00
C GLY A 59 -12.93 -12.11 3.51
N ASP A 60 -11.79 -12.63 3.95
CA ASP A 60 -11.54 -12.98 5.36
C ASP A 60 -11.00 -11.78 6.14
N TYR A 61 -11.91 -10.89 6.53
CA TYR A 61 -11.61 -9.59 7.17
C TYR A 61 -11.99 -9.54 8.66
N LYS A 62 -12.02 -10.68 9.35
CA LYS A 62 -12.59 -10.77 10.72
C LYS A 62 -11.91 -9.85 11.73
N ASP A 63 -10.63 -9.55 11.54
CA ASP A 63 -9.82 -8.80 12.50
C ASP A 63 -9.74 -7.29 12.19
N LEU A 64 -9.89 -6.88 10.93
CA LEU A 64 -9.79 -5.48 10.47
C LEU A 64 -10.62 -5.25 9.21
N GLU A 65 -11.11 -4.02 8.99
CA GLU A 65 -11.85 -3.68 7.76
C GLU A 65 -11.00 -3.94 6.49
N LEU A 66 -11.66 -4.28 5.38
CA LEU A 66 -11.03 -4.50 4.06
C LEU A 66 -10.08 -3.36 3.65
N TRP A 67 -10.49 -2.11 3.87
CA TRP A 67 -9.64 -0.95 3.63
C TRP A 67 -8.29 -1.02 4.36
N SER A 68 -8.30 -1.43 5.64
CA SER A 68 -7.06 -1.51 6.44
C SER A 68 -6.11 -2.57 5.91
N HIS A 69 -6.64 -3.73 5.51
CA HIS A 69 -5.86 -4.79 4.86
C HIS A 69 -5.27 -4.32 3.52
N HIS A 70 -6.07 -3.64 2.70
CA HIS A 70 -5.61 -3.08 1.41
C HIS A 70 -4.51 -2.02 1.61
N ALA A 71 -4.68 -1.12 2.57
CA ALA A 71 -3.69 -0.10 2.89
C ALA A 71 -2.36 -0.72 3.33
N TYR A 72 -2.40 -1.76 4.16
CA TYR A 72 -1.19 -2.47 4.60
C TYR A 72 -0.54 -3.27 3.45
N LEU A 73 -1.35 -3.86 2.56
CA LEU A 73 -0.85 -4.53 1.35
C LEU A 73 -0.05 -3.55 0.48
N CYS A 74 -0.56 -2.33 0.30
CA CYS A 74 0.13 -1.26 -0.42
C CYS A 74 1.47 -0.89 0.22
N GLU A 75 1.55 -0.83 1.55
CA GLU A 75 2.80 -0.55 2.26
C GLU A 75 3.84 -1.65 2.10
N LEU A 76 3.41 -2.91 2.18
CA LEU A 76 4.29 -4.05 1.99
C LEU A 76 4.82 -4.11 0.56
N ALA A 77 3.99 -3.85 -0.47
CA ALA A 77 4.47 -3.80 -1.85
C ALA A 77 5.51 -2.71 -2.07
N LEU A 78 5.36 -1.53 -1.46
CA LEU A 78 6.38 -0.47 -1.54
C LEU A 78 7.72 -0.92 -0.94
N LYS A 79 7.68 -1.70 0.15
CA LYS A 79 8.89 -2.26 0.77
C LYS A 79 9.51 -3.40 -0.04
N LEU A 80 8.69 -4.21 -0.72
CA LEU A 80 9.12 -5.30 -1.58
C LEU A 80 9.69 -4.77 -2.91
N ASN A 81 9.06 -3.74 -3.47
CA ASN A 81 9.47 -3.03 -4.68
C ASN A 81 9.66 -3.97 -5.89
N GLN A 82 8.69 -4.86 -6.11
CA GLN A 82 8.70 -5.87 -7.17
C GLN A 82 7.47 -5.74 -8.06
N VAL A 83 7.63 -6.07 -9.35
CA VAL A 83 6.54 -6.03 -10.34
C VAL A 83 5.36 -6.91 -9.92
N ASP A 84 5.61 -8.13 -9.43
CA ASP A 84 4.56 -9.06 -8.96
C ASP A 84 3.71 -8.45 -7.83
N SER A 85 4.34 -7.74 -6.89
CA SER A 85 3.62 -7.09 -5.79
C SER A 85 2.66 -6.00 -6.30
N PHE A 86 3.09 -5.23 -7.30
CA PHE A 86 2.23 -4.21 -7.91
C PHE A 86 1.14 -4.81 -8.79
N GLN A 87 1.38 -5.94 -9.44
CA GLN A 87 0.32 -6.65 -10.15
C GLN A 87 -0.78 -7.12 -9.19
N LYS A 88 -0.40 -7.73 -8.06
CA LYS A 88 -1.36 -8.19 -7.04
C LYS A 88 -2.15 -7.05 -6.41
N ILE A 89 -1.56 -5.86 -6.23
CA ILE A 89 -2.34 -4.70 -5.77
C ILE A 89 -3.38 -4.28 -6.80
N LEU A 90 -3.11 -4.40 -8.10
CA LEU A 90 -4.11 -4.10 -9.12
C LEU A 90 -5.30 -5.06 -9.01
N ASP A 91 -5.04 -6.34 -8.80
CA ASP A 91 -6.08 -7.35 -8.56
C ASP A 91 -6.86 -7.05 -7.26
N ALA A 92 -6.16 -6.63 -6.20
CA ALA A 92 -6.79 -6.19 -4.96
C ALA A 92 -7.64 -4.92 -5.16
N ASN A 93 -7.22 -3.97 -5.99
CA ASN A 93 -8.02 -2.77 -6.33
C ASN A 93 -9.33 -3.16 -7.02
N ASN A 94 -9.28 -4.13 -7.94
CA ASN A 94 -10.48 -4.66 -8.59
C ASN A 94 -11.43 -5.28 -7.55
N TYR A 95 -10.90 -6.11 -6.64
CA TYR A 95 -11.69 -6.70 -5.56
C TYR A 95 -12.33 -5.62 -4.66
N VAL A 96 -11.51 -4.68 -4.18
CA VAL A 96 -11.95 -3.56 -3.31
C VAL A 96 -13.05 -2.74 -3.97
N SER A 97 -12.94 -2.46 -5.27
CA SER A 97 -13.97 -1.70 -6.00
C SER A 97 -15.36 -2.37 -6.03
N SER A 98 -15.41 -3.69 -5.82
CA SER A 98 -16.67 -4.46 -5.82
C SER A 98 -17.21 -4.75 -4.41
N HIS A 99 -16.38 -4.65 -3.37
CA HIS A 99 -16.72 -5.13 -2.02
C HIS A 99 -16.61 -4.07 -0.92
N LEU A 100 -15.85 -3.00 -1.12
CA LEU A 100 -15.70 -1.95 -0.12
C LEU A 100 -16.90 -0.97 -0.19
N PRO A 101 -17.53 -0.63 0.94
CA PRO A 101 -18.51 0.45 1.01
C PRO A 101 -17.99 1.78 0.46
N LYS A 102 -18.83 2.50 -0.29
CA LYS A 102 -18.42 3.71 -1.02
C LYS A 102 -17.92 4.85 -0.14
N ASP A 103 -18.44 4.99 1.09
CA ASP A 103 -18.00 5.98 2.08
C ASP A 103 -16.50 5.87 2.42
N LYS A 104 -15.89 4.69 2.20
CA LYS A 104 -14.47 4.42 2.41
C LYS A 104 -13.62 4.54 1.15
N TRP A 105 -14.20 4.66 -0.04
CA TRP A 105 -13.45 4.65 -1.29
C TRP A 105 -12.40 5.77 -1.38
N VAL A 106 -12.70 6.97 -0.85
CA VAL A 106 -11.75 8.08 -0.87
C VAL A 106 -10.45 7.74 -0.12
N LEU A 107 -10.52 6.88 0.91
CA LEU A 107 -9.33 6.40 1.63
C LEU A 107 -8.41 5.59 0.71
N VAL A 108 -9.01 4.73 -0.13
CA VAL A 108 -8.30 3.95 -1.15
C VAL A 108 -7.64 4.87 -2.16
N SER A 109 -8.36 5.86 -2.67
CA SER A 109 -7.81 6.84 -3.60
C SER A 109 -6.58 7.55 -3.00
N GLU A 110 -6.70 8.08 -1.78
CA GLU A 110 -5.60 8.73 -1.07
C GLU A 110 -4.38 7.82 -0.87
N ARG A 111 -4.58 6.51 -0.69
CA ARG A 111 -3.48 5.55 -0.61
C ARG A 111 -2.70 5.45 -1.91
N LEU A 112 -3.41 5.47 -3.05
CA LEU A 112 -2.80 5.36 -4.36
C LEU A 112 -2.04 6.65 -4.72
N ILE A 113 -2.65 7.83 -4.46
CA ILE A 113 -2.16 9.14 -4.93
C ILE A 113 -1.35 9.94 -3.90
N SER A 114 -1.26 9.46 -2.65
CA SER A 114 -0.76 10.19 -1.48
C SER A 114 -1.67 11.34 -1.02
N LYS A 115 -1.79 11.51 0.30
CA LYS A 115 -2.72 12.47 0.94
C LYS A 115 -2.28 13.94 0.83
N GLY A 116 -1.15 14.27 0.19
CA GLY A 116 -0.57 15.63 0.23
C GLY A 116 0.07 16.12 -1.06
N ILE A 117 -0.16 17.41 -1.38
CA ILE A 117 0.38 18.13 -2.54
C ILE A 117 1.92 18.11 -2.58
N TYR A 118 2.57 18.16 -1.42
CA TYR A 118 4.03 18.27 -1.33
C TYR A 118 4.79 16.97 -1.60
N ASP A 119 4.08 15.85 -1.79
CA ASP A 119 4.72 14.53 -1.86
C ASP A 119 4.14 13.60 -2.93
N ILE A 120 3.59 14.17 -4.00
CA ILE A 120 2.96 13.42 -5.09
C ILE A 120 3.90 12.38 -5.72
N LYS A 121 5.22 12.66 -5.71
CA LYS A 121 6.27 11.75 -6.20
C LYS A 121 6.51 10.53 -5.29
N LYS A 122 6.00 10.53 -4.07
CA LYS A 122 5.97 9.37 -3.16
C LYS A 122 4.64 8.61 -3.20
N SER A 123 3.71 9.00 -4.07
CA SER A 123 2.49 8.23 -4.30
C SER A 123 2.81 6.85 -4.87
N LEU A 124 1.93 5.88 -4.60
CA LEU A 124 2.09 4.51 -5.09
C LEU A 124 2.17 4.48 -6.62
N ILE A 125 1.39 5.32 -7.31
CA ILE A 125 1.39 5.41 -8.77
C ILE A 125 2.77 5.77 -9.33
N PHE A 126 3.52 6.67 -8.67
CA PHE A 126 4.89 7.00 -9.10
C PHE A 126 5.86 5.83 -8.92
N PHE A 127 5.70 5.03 -7.86
CA PHE A 127 6.49 3.80 -7.69
C PHE A 127 6.15 2.77 -8.78
N VAL A 128 4.86 2.58 -9.05
CA VAL A 128 4.40 1.69 -10.14
C VAL A 128 4.95 2.15 -11.49
N TYR A 129 4.89 3.44 -11.80
CA TYR A 129 5.48 3.98 -13.03
C TYR A 129 6.97 3.66 -13.15
N ARG A 130 7.73 3.87 -12.06
CA ARG A 130 9.19 3.64 -12.05
C ARG A 130 9.59 2.18 -12.19
N ILE A 131 8.77 1.25 -11.71
CA ILE A 131 9.11 -0.18 -11.65
C ILE A 131 8.44 -0.98 -12.77
N CYS A 132 7.18 -0.68 -13.07
CA CYS A 132 6.33 -1.43 -13.98
C CYS A 132 6.05 -0.70 -15.30
N GLY A 133 6.35 0.60 -15.38
CA GLY A 133 6.15 1.42 -16.58
C GLY A 133 4.79 2.11 -16.66
N ILE A 134 4.60 2.84 -17.77
CA ILE A 134 3.49 3.77 -17.98
C ILE A 134 2.11 3.11 -18.00
N GLU A 135 1.96 1.96 -18.67
CA GLU A 135 0.66 1.31 -18.83
C GLU A 135 0.08 0.85 -17.49
N MET A 136 0.90 0.24 -16.63
CA MET A 136 0.44 -0.16 -15.30
C MET A 136 0.13 1.06 -14.42
N ALA A 137 0.89 2.15 -14.55
CA ALA A 137 0.61 3.39 -13.84
C ALA A 137 -0.72 4.04 -14.29
N LYS A 138 -1.06 3.97 -15.58
CA LYS A 138 -2.36 4.42 -16.11
C LYS A 138 -3.51 3.63 -15.49
N GLU A 139 -3.37 2.30 -15.36
CA GLU A 139 -4.40 1.47 -14.69
C GLU A 139 -4.59 1.84 -13.21
N TYR A 140 -3.50 2.09 -12.49
CA TYR A 140 -3.58 2.56 -11.11
C TYR A 140 -4.27 3.94 -11.01
N LEU A 141 -3.97 4.85 -11.92
CA LEU A 141 -4.63 6.15 -11.97
C LEU A 141 -6.13 6.02 -12.26
N ARG A 142 -6.52 5.10 -13.17
CA ARG A 142 -7.92 4.78 -13.45
C ARG A 142 -8.66 4.33 -12.19
N HIS A 143 -8.05 3.44 -11.40
CA HIS A 143 -8.62 3.03 -10.10
C HIS A 143 -8.69 4.19 -9.11
N ALA A 144 -7.64 5.01 -8.98
CA ALA A 144 -7.65 6.16 -8.09
C ALA A 144 -8.81 7.12 -8.39
N ARG A 145 -9.05 7.41 -9.69
CA ARG A 145 -10.16 8.23 -10.17
C ARG A 145 -11.52 7.64 -9.83
N GLN A 146 -11.69 6.35 -10.04
CA GLN A 146 -12.91 5.63 -9.66
C GLN A 146 -13.18 5.78 -8.15
N PHE A 147 -12.15 5.61 -7.32
CA PHE A 147 -12.27 5.66 -5.86
C PHE A 147 -12.49 7.08 -5.29
N CYS A 148 -12.16 8.15 -6.01
CA CYS A 148 -12.48 9.52 -5.61
C CYS A 148 -13.70 10.11 -6.35
N THR A 149 -14.46 9.30 -7.10
CA THR A 149 -15.71 9.76 -7.69
C THR A 149 -16.77 9.83 -6.60
N TYR A 150 -17.22 11.06 -6.29
CA TYR A 150 -18.13 11.31 -5.18
C TYR A 150 -19.41 10.48 -5.26
N SER A 151 -19.86 10.01 -4.10
CA SER A 151 -21.17 9.42 -3.90
C SER A 151 -21.68 9.74 -2.50
N ASP A 152 -22.98 9.64 -2.28
CA ASP A 152 -23.60 9.96 -1.01
C ASP A 152 -22.97 9.16 0.14
N GLY A 153 -22.57 9.88 1.19
CA GLY A 153 -21.86 9.32 2.36
C GLY A 153 -20.33 9.46 2.29
N MET A 154 -19.76 9.88 1.16
CA MET A 154 -18.35 10.22 1.05
C MET A 154 -18.07 11.66 1.51
N ASP A 155 -16.83 11.90 1.94
CA ASP A 155 -16.34 13.26 2.20
C ASP A 155 -16.07 13.98 0.88
N TYR A 156 -16.93 14.94 0.53
CA TYR A 156 -16.88 15.68 -0.73
C TYR A 156 -15.56 16.43 -0.93
N GLU A 157 -15.06 17.12 0.10
CA GLU A 157 -13.82 17.89 0.03
C GLU A 157 -12.62 16.99 -0.22
N ARG A 158 -12.56 15.83 0.46
CA ARG A 158 -11.50 14.84 0.22
C ARG A 158 -11.57 14.22 -1.17
N CYS A 159 -12.78 14.03 -1.72
CA CYS A 159 -12.96 13.56 -3.09
C CYS A 159 -12.41 14.58 -4.09
N LEU A 160 -12.76 15.85 -3.95
CA LEU A 160 -12.24 16.93 -4.81
C LEU A 160 -10.72 17.02 -4.75
N GLN A 161 -10.15 17.04 -3.55
CA GLN A 161 -8.69 17.06 -3.36
C GLN A 161 -8.01 15.86 -4.03
N SER A 162 -8.61 14.66 -3.92
CA SER A 162 -8.08 13.45 -4.55
C SER A 162 -8.18 13.50 -6.08
N GLN A 163 -9.25 14.08 -6.63
CA GLN A 163 -9.40 14.31 -8.08
C GLN A 163 -8.32 15.26 -8.60
N ASP A 164 -8.08 16.38 -7.90
CA ASP A 164 -7.03 17.34 -8.25
C ASP A 164 -5.64 16.68 -8.25
N GLN A 165 -5.38 15.78 -7.30
CA GLN A 165 -4.12 15.02 -7.28
C GLN A 165 -4.02 14.05 -8.46
N CYS A 166 -5.11 13.36 -8.82
CA CYS A 166 -5.12 12.50 -10.00
C CYS A 166 -4.76 13.27 -11.28
N ILE A 167 -5.29 14.49 -11.45
CA ILE A 167 -4.96 15.37 -12.58
C ILE A 167 -3.47 15.72 -12.57
N LYS A 168 -2.92 16.15 -11.44
CA LYS A 168 -1.49 16.45 -11.32
C LYS A 168 -0.60 15.25 -11.60
N ILE A 169 -0.97 14.05 -11.14
CA ILE A 169 -0.24 12.81 -11.44
C ILE A 169 -0.21 12.57 -12.96
N GLU A 170 -1.36 12.69 -13.62
CA GLU A 170 -1.47 12.54 -15.07
C GLU A 170 -0.60 13.56 -15.82
N GLU A 171 -0.67 14.84 -15.45
CA GLU A 171 0.15 15.90 -16.04
C GLU A 171 1.65 15.60 -15.90
N ILE A 172 2.10 15.14 -14.72
CA ILE A 172 3.51 14.89 -14.46
C ILE A 172 4.01 13.61 -15.14
N LEU A 173 3.25 12.52 -15.07
CA LEU A 173 3.71 11.20 -15.52
C LEU A 173 3.42 10.94 -17.00
N PHE A 174 2.31 11.45 -17.51
CA PHE A 174 1.76 11.08 -18.81
C PHE A 174 1.75 12.24 -19.80
N GLY A 175 1.94 13.47 -19.32
CA GLY A 175 2.12 14.65 -20.16
C GLY A 175 0.94 14.86 -21.11
N LEU A 176 -0.22 15.27 -20.58
CA LEU A 176 -1.41 15.67 -21.34
C LEU A 176 -1.59 14.94 -22.68
N GLU A 177 -2.05 13.68 -22.64
CA GLU A 177 -2.90 13.19 -23.74
C GLU A 177 -4.27 13.89 -23.58
N ALA A 178 -4.34 15.16 -24.03
CA ALA A 178 -5.59 15.90 -24.20
C ALA A 178 -6.13 15.71 -25.62
#